data_AF-A0A8R7PTE1-F1
#
_entry.id   AF-A0A8R7PTE1-F1
#
_cell.length_a   1.000
_cell.length_b   1.000
_cell.length_c   1.000
_cell.angle_alpha   90.00
_cell.angle_beta   90.00
_cell.angle_gamma   90.00
#
_symmetry.space_group_name_H-M   'P 1'
#
loop_
_entity.id
_entity.type
_entity.pdbx_description
1 polymer ?
#
loop_
_entity_poly.entity_id
_entity_poly.type
_entity_poly.pdbx_seq_one_letter_code
_entity_poly.pdbx_strand_id
1 'polypeptide(L)' 'MDRFKETLEECGLHDLGFVGDPYTCRNHNQDEANYIRRLDRAVASQTWCEHFPSYTVIHGNPRHSDH' A
#
# COMPACT_ATOMS: atom_id res chain seq x y z
N MET A 1 -8.27 0.39 11.63
CA MET A 1 -7.73 1.19 10.51
C MET A 1 -7.70 2.68 10.85
N ASP A 2 -8.53 3.12 11.79
CA ASP A 2 -8.66 4.55 12.13
C ASP A 2 -7.40 5.12 12.78
N ARG A 3 -6.80 4.40 13.74
CA ARG A 3 -5.50 4.78 14.33
C ARG A 3 -4.38 4.97 13.30
N PHE A 4 -4.37 4.18 12.23
CA PHE A 4 -3.36 4.32 11.17
C PHE A 4 -3.60 5.61 10.37
N LYS A 5 -4.85 5.91 10.04
CA LYS A 5 -5.21 7.17 9.36
C LYS A 5 -4.90 8.39 10.23
N GLU A 6 -5.26 8.34 11.51
CA GLU A 6 -4.96 9.40 12.48
C GLU A 6 -3.45 9.67 12.54
N THR A 7 -2.61 8.62 12.63
CA THR A 7 -1.16 8.79 12.61
C THR A 7 -0.64 9.39 11.30
N LEU A 8 -1.22 9.02 10.15
CA LEU A 8 -0.83 9.64 8.88
C LEU A 8 -1.20 11.12 8.84
N GLU A 9 -2.39 11.49 9.33
CA GLU A 9 -2.83 12.89 9.42
C GLU A 9 -1.93 13.70 10.36
N GLU A 10 -1.63 13.17 11.55
CA GLU A 10 -0.69 13.81 12.50
C GLU A 10 0.71 14.00 11.90
N CYS A 11 1.17 13.05 11.06
CA CYS A 11 2.46 13.13 10.39
C CYS A 11 2.45 13.93 9.09
N GLY A 12 1.29 14.41 8.61
CA GLY A 12 1.15 15.07 7.31
C GLY A 12 1.45 14.16 6.10
N LEU A 13 1.23 12.86 6.27
CA LEU A 13 1.45 11.83 5.26
C LEU A 13 0.13 11.46 4.57
N HIS A 14 0.20 11.22 3.25
CA HIS A 14 -0.96 10.93 2.41
C HIS A 14 -0.77 9.58 1.71
N ASP A 15 -1.83 8.77 1.64
CA ASP A 15 -1.82 7.53 0.84
C ASP A 15 -1.69 7.89 -0.64
N LEU A 16 -0.64 7.40 -1.28
CA LEU A 16 -0.32 7.66 -2.69
C LEU A 16 -1.10 6.75 -3.64
N GLY A 17 -1.80 5.74 -3.12
CA GLY A 17 -2.35 4.66 -3.93
C GLY A 17 -1.27 3.83 -4.61
N PHE A 18 -1.69 3.04 -5.59
CA PHE A 18 -0.83 2.23 -6.43
C PHE A 18 -1.56 1.82 -7.71
N VAL A 19 -0.79 1.33 -8.67
CA VAL A 19 -1.25 0.72 -9.92
C VAL A 19 -0.80 -0.75 -9.91
N GLY A 20 -1.71 -1.67 -10.22
CA GLY A 20 -1.44 -3.11 -10.23
C GLY A 20 -2.46 -3.90 -9.42
N ASP A 21 -2.15 -5.16 -9.16
CA ASP A 21 -3.02 -6.06 -8.41
C ASP A 21 -3.16 -5.56 -6.95
N PRO A 22 -4.38 -5.33 -6.43
CA PRO A 22 -4.58 -4.89 -5.05
C PRO A 22 -4.17 -5.92 -3.99
N TYR A 23 -3.79 -7.13 -4.40
CA TYR A 23 -3.43 -8.23 -3.52
C TYR A 23 -1.92 -8.37 -3.42
N THR A 24 -1.38 -8.00 -2.26
CA THR A 24 0.07 -8.10 -1.97
C THR A 24 0.43 -9.45 -1.32
N CYS A 25 -0.47 -10.06 -0.55
CA CYS A 25 -0.19 -11.34 0.10
C CYS A 25 -0.99 -12.50 -0.51
N ARG A 26 -0.30 -13.46 -1.15
CA ARG A 26 -0.89 -14.76 -1.55
C ARG A 26 -0.26 -15.89 -0.71
N ASN A 27 -0.65 -15.97 0.56
CA ASN A 27 -0.28 -17.13 1.37
C ASN A 27 -0.98 -18.38 0.82
N HIS A 28 -0.19 -19.43 0.57
CA HIS A 28 -0.62 -20.75 0.08
C HIS A 28 -1.46 -21.56 1.11
N ASN A 29 -2.12 -20.91 2.08
CA ASN A 29 -2.87 -21.59 3.13
C ASN A 29 -4.36 -21.70 2.78
N GLN A 30 -4.86 -22.92 2.91
CA GLN A 30 -6.16 -23.45 2.47
C GLN A 30 -7.38 -22.97 3.28
N ASP A 31 -7.35 -21.77 3.86
CA ASP A 31 -8.50 -21.23 4.61
C ASP A 31 -9.08 -20.00 3.89
N GLU A 32 -10.17 -20.24 3.16
CA GLU A 32 -10.92 -19.27 2.34
C GLU A 32 -11.41 -18.03 3.12
N ALA A 33 -11.32 -18.02 4.45
CA ALA A 33 -11.87 -16.96 5.30
C ALA A 33 -10.97 -15.72 5.49
N ASN A 34 -9.68 -15.77 5.14
CA ASN A 34 -8.73 -14.67 5.36
C ASN A 34 -8.07 -14.14 4.08
N TYR A 35 -8.75 -14.34 2.95
CA TYR A 35 -8.13 -14.44 1.64
C TYR A 35 -7.54 -13.14 1.06
N ILE A 36 -7.91 -11.95 1.51
CA ILE A 36 -7.48 -10.70 0.85
C ILE A 36 -7.31 -9.58 1.88
N ARG A 37 -6.08 -9.21 2.23
CA ARG A 37 -5.79 -7.98 2.96
C ARG A 37 -4.67 -7.22 2.27
N ARG A 38 -4.93 -5.95 1.90
CA ARG A 38 -3.91 -5.00 1.46
C ARG A 38 -3.11 -4.56 2.69
N LEU A 39 -1.92 -5.12 2.87
CA LEU A 39 -1.01 -4.77 3.96
C LEU A 39 -0.16 -3.55 3.61
N ASP A 40 0.25 -3.45 2.34
CA ASP A 40 1.18 -2.44 1.90
C ASP A 40 0.48 -1.16 1.45
N ARG A 41 0.98 -0.04 1.98
CA ARG A 41 0.52 1.31 1.63
C ARG A 41 1.74 2.19 1.40
N ALA A 42 1.82 2.77 0.21
CA ALA A 42 2.75 3.85 -0.07
C ALA A 42 2.17 5.16 0.45
N VAL A 43 2.93 5.87 1.27
CA VAL A 43 2.55 7.17 1.82
C VAL A 43 3.68 8.18 1.62
N ALA A 44 3.35 9.45 1.40
CA ALA A 44 4.35 10.51 1.38
C ALA A 44 3.80 11.86 1.84
N SER A 45 4.71 12.78 2.18
CA SER A 45 4.38 14.16 2.52
C SER A 45 4.00 14.95 1.27
N GLN A 46 3.28 16.05 1.47
CA GLN A 46 2.96 16.98 0.38
C GLN A 46 4.22 17.50 -0.33
N THR A 47 5.25 17.85 0.43
CA THR A 47 6.53 18.33 -0.13
C THR A 47 7.18 17.30 -1.06
N TRP A 48 7.11 16.01 -0.71
CA TRP A 48 7.61 14.95 -1.58
C TRP A 48 6.79 14.87 -2.87
N CYS A 49 5.46 14.94 -2.80
CA CYS A 49 4.58 14.94 -3.97
C CYS A 49 4.84 16.14 -4.90
N GLU A 50 5.15 17.31 -4.33
CA GLU A 50 5.52 18.52 -5.10
C GLU A 50 6.86 18.34 -5.83
N HIS A 51 7.82 17.65 -5.22
CA HIS A 51 9.11 17.34 -5.85
C HIS A 51 9.00 16.26 -6.93
N PHE A 52 8.05 15.33 -6.79
CA PHE A 52 7.86 14.19 -7.70
C PHE A 52 6.43 14.15 -8.28
N PRO A 53 5.98 15.16 -9.03
CA PRO A 53 4.58 15.28 -9.45
C PRO A 53 4.12 14.18 -10.41
N SER A 54 5.05 13.46 -11.04
CA SER A 54 4.79 12.36 -11.96
C SER A 54 5.07 10.98 -11.35
N TYR A 55 4.94 10.84 -10.02
CA TYR A 55 5.14 9.56 -9.36
C TYR A 55 4.09 8.52 -9.80
N THR A 56 4.48 7.25 -9.76
CA THR A 56 3.54 6.13 -9.86
C THR A 56 4.04 5.03 -8.96
N VAL A 57 3.20 4.59 -8.02
CA VAL A 57 3.48 3.44 -7.17
C VAL A 57 2.96 2.22 -7.91
N ILE A 58 3.81 1.22 -8.16
CA ILE A 58 3.44 0.01 -8.89
C ILE A 58 3.61 -1.18 -7.95
N HIS A 59 2.58 -2.02 -7.85
CA HIS A 59 2.73 -3.31 -7.18
C HIS A 59 3.55 -4.24 -8.06
N GLY A 60 4.64 -4.76 -7.49
CA GLY A 60 5.51 -5.73 -8.15
C GLY A 60 4.77 -7.04 -8.45
N ASN A 61 5.35 -7.88 -9.31
CA ASN A 61 4.75 -9.17 -9.63
C ASN A 61 4.75 -10.07 -8.38
N PRO A 62 3.58 -10.57 -7.91
CA PRO A 62 3.47 -11.39 -6.70
C PRO A 62 4.13 -12.77 -6.84
N ARG A 63 4.67 -13.13 -8.01
CA ARG A 63 5.24 -14.46 -8.26
C ARG A 63 6.55 -14.74 -7.55
N HIS A 64 7.30 -13.73 -7.12
CA HIS A 64 8.62 -13.91 -6.50
C HIS A 64 8.76 -13.26 -5.12
N SER A 65 7.64 -12.87 -4.50
CA SER A 65 7.61 -12.15 -3.24
C SER A 65 6.42 -12.63 -2.41
N ASP A 66 6.61 -12.83 -1.12
CA ASP A 66 5.55 -13.04 -0.14
C ASP A 66 4.91 -11.71 0.32
N HIS A 67 5.42 -10.59 -0.21
CA HIS A 67 4.81 -9.26 -0.28
C HIS A 67 4.20 -8.95 -1.64
#